data_AF-A0A356EPF5-F1
#
_entry.id   AF-A0A356EPF5-F1
#
_cell.length_a   1.000
_cell.length_b   1.000
_cell.length_c   1.000
_cell.angle_alpha   90.00
_cell.angle_beta   90.00
_cell.angle_gamma   90.00
#
_symmetry.space_group_name_H-M   'P 1'
#
loop_
_entity.id
_entity.type
_entity.pdbx_description
1 polymer ?
#
loop_
_entity_poly.entity_id
_entity_poly.type
_entity_poly.pdbx_seq_one_letter_code
_entity_poly.pdbx_strand_id
1 'polypeptide(L)'
;RDFFDLDHGVRLGRFSPGDRDLIETVRQKLAVPGNEIVDMSGEKLQTLRRQVDSELAPVLRAQDIATFDIDRAFAVAAQVAARLQTPDRD
;
A
#
# COMPACT_ATOMS: atom_id res chain seq x y z
N ARG A 1 5.77 -1.70 -7.91
CA ARG A 1 4.52 -1.95 -8.67
C ARG A 1 3.30 -1.95 -7.75
N ASP A 2 3.29 -2.71 -6.67
CA ASP A 2 2.09 -2.83 -5.79
C ASP A 2 1.60 -1.50 -5.21
N PHE A 3 2.51 -0.60 -4.83
CA PHE A 3 2.13 0.76 -4.38
C PHE A 3 1.44 1.58 -5.49
N PHE A 4 1.80 1.38 -6.76
CA PHE A 4 1.09 2.00 -7.87
C PHE A 4 -0.33 1.44 -8.00
N ASP A 5 -0.48 0.12 -7.93
CA ASP A 5 -1.80 -0.53 -8.00
C ASP A 5 -2.70 -0.10 -6.84
N LEU A 6 -2.13 0.04 -5.64
CA LEU A 6 -2.82 0.53 -4.44
C LEU A 6 -3.30 1.98 -4.64
N ASP A 7 -2.41 2.88 -5.07
CA ASP A 7 -2.76 4.27 -5.35
C ASP A 7 -3.85 4.39 -6.41
N HIS A 8 -3.69 3.64 -7.49
CA HIS A 8 -4.63 3.60 -8.59
C HIS A 8 -6.01 3.10 -8.12
N GLY A 9 -6.05 2.04 -7.31
CA GLY A 9 -7.28 1.52 -6.71
C GLY A 9 -7.98 2.54 -5.81
N VAL A 10 -7.22 3.26 -4.98
CA VAL A 10 -7.74 4.33 -4.11
C VAL A 10 -8.31 5.48 -4.92
N ARG A 11 -7.57 5.97 -5.93
CA ARG A 11 -8.03 7.07 -6.79
C ARG A 11 -9.31 6.74 -7.55
N LEU A 12 -9.48 5.48 -7.94
CA LEU A 12 -10.71 5.01 -8.60
C LEU A 12 -11.85 4.70 -7.64
N GLY A 13 -11.66 4.88 -6.32
CA GLY A 13 -12.64 4.54 -5.30
C GLY A 13 -12.91 3.03 -5.18
N ARG A 14 -12.03 2.19 -5.74
CA ARG A 14 -12.13 0.73 -5.72
C ARG A 14 -11.49 0.10 -4.48
N PHE A 15 -10.78 0.91 -3.71
CA PHE A 15 -10.11 0.49 -2.48
C PHE A 15 -10.32 1.55 -1.40
N SER A 16 -10.72 1.11 -0.22
CA SER A 16 -10.82 1.96 0.97
C SER A 16 -10.00 1.34 2.11
N PRO A 17 -9.01 2.04 2.69
CA PRO A 17 -8.21 1.51 3.79
C PRO A 17 -9.00 1.29 5.08
N GLY A 18 -10.26 1.76 5.15
CA GLY A 18 -11.15 1.56 6.29
C GLY A 18 -12.22 0.48 6.07
N ASP A 19 -12.22 -0.20 4.94
CA ASP A 19 -13.16 -1.29 4.66
C ASP A 19 -12.87 -2.51 5.56
N ARG A 20 -13.84 -2.92 6.38
CA ARG A 20 -13.66 -4.00 7.35
C ARG A 20 -13.41 -5.34 6.69
N ASP A 21 -14.14 -5.66 5.62
CA ASP A 21 -14.03 -6.96 4.93
C ASP A 21 -12.64 -7.10 4.29
N LEU A 22 -12.12 -6.00 3.76
CA LEU A 22 -10.75 -5.92 3.28
C LEU A 22 -9.74 -6.16 4.41
N ILE A 23 -9.88 -5.46 5.54
CA ILE A 23 -8.95 -5.59 6.67
C ILE A 23 -8.92 -7.04 7.19
N GLU A 24 -10.07 -7.69 7.32
CA GLU A 24 -10.14 -9.11 7.69
C GLU A 24 -9.47 -10.01 6.67
N THR A 25 -9.71 -9.76 5.38
CA THR A 25 -9.05 -10.52 4.31
C THR A 25 -7.53 -10.40 4.39
N VAL A 26 -7.00 -9.19 4.62
CA VAL A 26 -5.56 -8.96 4.76
C VAL A 26 -5.03 -9.65 6.02
N ARG A 27 -5.76 -9.59 7.15
CA ARG A 27 -5.39 -10.26 8.40
C ARG A 27 -5.28 -11.77 8.20
N GLN A 28 -6.27 -12.38 7.54
CA GLN A 28 -6.25 -13.81 7.24
C GLN A 28 -5.08 -14.20 6.33
N LYS A 29 -4.76 -13.37 5.34
CA LYS A 29 -3.60 -13.61 4.47
C LYS A 29 -2.27 -13.54 5.21
N LEU A 30 -2.12 -12.58 6.13
CA LEU A 30 -0.89 -12.43 6.92
C LEU A 30 -0.75 -13.50 8.02
N ALA A 31 -1.84 -14.12 8.45
CA ALA A 31 -1.80 -15.24 9.41
C ALA A 31 -1.16 -16.51 8.82
N VAL A 32 -1.01 -16.61 7.49
CA VAL A 32 -0.25 -17.69 6.85
C VAL A 32 1.24 -17.53 7.20
N PRO A 33 1.93 -18.57 7.71
CA PRO A 33 3.34 -18.49 8.07
C PRO A 33 4.25 -18.12 6.88
N GLY A 34 5.36 -17.44 7.18
CA GLY A 34 6.38 -17.07 6.18
C GLY A 34 6.26 -15.64 5.66
N ASN A 35 5.31 -14.85 6.15
CA ASN A 35 5.27 -13.41 5.90
C ASN A 35 6.28 -12.67 6.78
N GLU A 36 6.99 -11.71 6.20
CA GLU A 36 7.83 -10.77 6.95
C GLU A 36 6.97 -9.83 7.81
N ILE A 37 7.60 -9.23 8.83
CA ILE A 37 6.96 -8.20 9.63
C ILE A 37 6.67 -6.99 8.73
N VAL A 38 5.46 -6.45 8.83
CA VAL A 38 5.05 -5.25 8.09
C VAL A 38 5.96 -4.08 8.46
N ASP A 39 6.73 -3.59 7.49
CA ASP A 39 7.62 -2.44 7.63
C ASP A 39 7.03 -1.19 6.97
N MET A 40 6.60 -0.25 7.81
CA MET A 40 6.10 1.08 7.40
C MET A 40 7.03 2.20 7.90
N SER A 41 8.34 1.93 7.93
CA SER A 41 9.35 2.92 8.33
C SER A 41 9.58 4.00 7.27
N GLY A 42 10.12 5.15 7.70
CA GLY A 42 10.56 6.21 6.78
C GLY A 42 11.71 5.76 5.87
N GLU A 43 12.57 4.85 6.33
CA GLU A 43 13.64 4.27 5.50
C GLU A 43 13.07 3.45 4.34
N LYS A 44 12.02 2.67 4.61
CA LYS A 44 11.28 1.94 3.56
C LYS A 44 10.71 2.90 2.53
N LEU A 45 10.07 3.99 2.97
CA LEU A 45 9.52 5.00 2.07
C LEU A 45 10.60 5.66 1.21
N GLN A 46 11.75 6.02 1.80
CA GLN A 46 12.86 6.60 1.04
C GLN A 46 13.41 5.63 -0.01
N THR A 47 13.43 4.33 0.29
CA THR A 47 13.81 3.29 -0.66
C THR A 47 12.79 3.19 -1.79
N LEU A 48 11.50 3.12 -1.46
CA LEU A 48 10.42 3.05 -2.44
C LEU A 48 10.42 4.25 -3.39
N ARG A 49 10.63 5.48 -2.87
CA ARG A 49 10.75 6.70 -3.68
C ARG A 49 11.83 6.59 -4.76
N ARG A 50 13.01 6.07 -4.41
CA ARG A 50 14.09 5.83 -5.40
C ARG A 50 13.70 4.80 -6.45
N GLN A 51 12.94 3.77 -6.07
CA GLN A 51 12.47 2.73 -6.99
C GLN A 51 11.42 3.24 -7.97
N VAL A 52 10.69 4.31 -7.66
CA VAL A 52 9.72 4.91 -8.59
C VAL A 52 10.39 5.27 -9.90
N ASP A 53 11.51 5.99 -9.83
CA ASP A 53 12.23 6.47 -11.00
C ASP A 53 12.97 5.33 -11.72
N SER A 54 13.58 4.40 -10.99
CA SER A 54 14.43 3.37 -11.58
C SER A 54 13.68 2.13 -12.07
N GLU A 55 12.58 1.75 -11.43
CA GLU A 55 11.87 0.49 -11.71
C GLU A 55 10.47 0.70 -12.29
N LEU A 56 9.79 1.78 -11.90
CA LEU A 56 8.38 2.01 -12.21
C LEU A 56 8.19 2.93 -13.41
N ALA A 57 8.99 4.00 -13.52
CA ALA A 57 8.93 4.94 -14.62
C ALA A 57 9.18 4.32 -16.02
N PRO A 58 10.10 3.34 -16.20
CA PRO A 58 10.35 2.75 -17.52
C PRO A 58 9.20 1.89 -18.06
N VAL A 59 8.31 1.41 -17.19
CA VAL A 59 7.28 0.40 -17.54
C VAL A 59 5.86 0.96 -17.56
N LEU A 60 5.67 2.21 -17.13
CA LEU A 60 4.37 2.87 -17.10
C LEU A 60 4.26 3.93 -18.19
N ARG A 61 3.02 4.26 -18.58
CA ARG A 61 2.77 5.39 -19.47
C ARG A 61 3.04 6.68 -18.71
N ALA A 62 3.50 7.72 -19.40
CA ALA A 62 3.80 9.01 -18.78
C ALA A 62 2.61 9.59 -17.99
N GLN A 63 1.38 9.41 -18.49
CA GLN A 63 0.17 9.85 -17.79
C GLN A 63 -0.07 9.08 -16.48
N ASP A 64 0.20 7.77 -16.47
CA ASP A 64 0.01 6.94 -15.28
C ASP A 64 0.99 7.35 -14.18
N ILE A 65 2.26 7.57 -14.54
CA ILE A 65 3.30 8.06 -13.63
C ILE A 65 2.94 9.45 -13.09
N ALA A 66 2.46 10.35 -13.94
CA ALA A 66 2.11 11.72 -13.53
C ALA A 66 0.98 11.77 -12.50
N THR A 67 0.12 10.75 -12.46
CA THR A 67 -0.98 10.66 -11.47
C THR A 67 -0.61 9.84 -10.23
N PHE A 68 0.48 9.08 -10.30
CA PHE A 68 0.95 8.25 -9.21
C PHE A 68 1.60 9.09 -8.12
N ASP A 69 1.24 8.78 -6.88
CA ASP A 69 1.80 9.42 -5.68
C ASP A 69 2.18 8.33 -4.67
N ILE A 70 3.48 8.12 -4.52
CA ILE A 70 4.03 7.13 -3.59
C ILE A 70 3.73 7.48 -2.14
N ASP A 71 3.66 8.76 -1.79
CA ASP A 71 3.40 9.20 -0.43
C ASP A 71 1.95 8.92 -0.03
N ARG A 72 1.01 9.17 -0.94
CA ARG A 72 -0.39 8.78 -0.75
C ARG A 72 -0.53 7.26 -0.65
N ALA A 73 0.09 6.51 -1.56
CA ALA A 73 0.05 5.05 -1.52
C ALA A 73 0.61 4.48 -0.20
N PHE A 74 1.73 5.03 0.25
CA PHE A 74 2.38 4.62 1.50
C PHE A 74 1.53 4.97 2.72
N ALA A 75 0.92 6.16 2.75
CA ALA A 75 0.00 6.54 3.82
C ALA A 75 -1.23 5.61 3.89
N VAL A 76 -1.76 5.16 2.74
CA VAL A 76 -2.86 4.18 2.69
C VAL A 76 -2.41 2.82 3.23
N ALA A 77 -1.23 2.33 2.83
CA ALA A 77 -0.68 1.09 3.36
C ALA A 77 -0.44 1.15 4.88
N ALA A 78 0.09 2.28 5.37
CA ALA A 78 0.29 2.51 6.80
C ALA A 78 -1.04 2.55 7.58
N GLN A 79 -2.10 3.12 6.99
CA GLN A 79 -3.45 3.10 7.57
C GLN A 79 -4.03 1.68 7.68
N VAL A 80 -3.78 0.83 6.70
CA VAL A 80 -4.15 -0.60 6.75
C VAL A 80 -3.34 -1.30 7.83
N ALA A 81 -2.02 -1.09 7.87
CA ALA A 81 -1.13 -1.67 8.87
C ALA A 81 -1.55 -1.31 10.31
N ALA A 82 -1.90 -0.05 10.57
CA ALA A 82 -2.37 0.40 11.88
C ALA A 82 -3.69 -0.29 12.31
N ARG A 83 -4.60 -0.54 11.36
CA ARG A 83 -5.86 -1.25 11.61
C ARG A 83 -5.66 -2.74 11.86
N LEU A 84 -4.63 -3.35 11.27
CA LEU A 84 -4.27 -4.73 11.55
C LEU A 84 -3.74 -4.92 12.99
N GLN A 85 -3.12 -3.88 13.55
CA GLN A 85 -2.58 -3.88 14.91
C GLN A 85 -3.62 -3.55 15.99
N THR A 86 -4.75 -2.95 15.60
CA THR A 86 -5.83 -2.62 16.52
C THR A 86 -6.87 -3.75 16.46
N PRO A 87 -7.14 -4.49 17.56
CA PRO A 87 -8.23 -5.44 17.55
C PRO A 87 -9.55 -4.68 17.36
N ASP A 88 -10.40 -5.17 16.46
CA ASP A 88 -11.74 -4.61 16.30
C ASP A 88 -12.45 -4.69 17.66
N ARG A 89 -12.86 -3.53 18.17
CA ARG A 89 -13.75 -3.48 19.34
C ARG A 89 -15.16 -3.60 18.79
N ASP A 90 -15.76 -4.77 19.01
CA ASP A 90 -17.20 -5.01 18.86
C ASP A 90 -18.04 -3.97 19.62
#